data_AF-A0A1M6Z066-F1
#
_entry.id   AF-A0A1M6Z066-F1
#
_cell.length_a   1.000
_cell.length_b   1.000
_cell.length_c   1.000
_cell.angle_alpha   90.00
_cell.angle_beta   90.00
_cell.angle_gamma   90.00
#
_symmetry.space_group_name_H-M   'P 1'
#
loop_
_entity.id
_entity.type
_entity.pdbx_description
1 polymer ?
#
loop_
_entity_poly.entity_id
_entity_poly.type
_entity_poly.pdbx_seq_one_letter_code
_entity_poly.pdbx_strand_id
1 'polypeptide(L)'
;MKKFILCLSVLTIISCSNPMNRKYSDATMEQDLKAIGKEQKLSDDEAKLMAAYLILGKIQHKPLEGKTYAQILEDAKKYREEQKAKN
;
A
#
# COMPACT_ATOMS: atom_id res chain seq x y z
N MET A 1 -43.63 -8.45 7.49
CA MET A 1 -42.83 -9.70 7.44
C MET A 1 -41.98 -9.71 6.19
N LYS A 2 -40.65 -9.88 6.33
CA LYS A 2 -39.68 -10.48 5.39
C LYS A 2 -39.82 -10.03 3.92
N LYS A 3 -38.87 -9.32 3.31
CA LYS A 3 -37.49 -9.78 3.06
C LYS A 3 -36.63 -8.58 2.62
N PHE A 4 -35.50 -8.38 3.31
CA PHE A 4 -34.37 -7.61 2.80
C PHE A 4 -33.84 -8.33 1.55
N ILE A 5 -33.89 -7.69 0.39
CA ILE A 5 -33.09 -8.11 -0.77
C ILE A 5 -31.98 -7.06 -0.93
N LEU A 6 -30.94 -7.28 -0.13
CA LEU A 6 -29.63 -6.68 -0.28
C LEU A 6 -28.96 -7.36 -1.48
N CYS A 7 -29.20 -6.86 -2.69
CA CYS A 7 -28.36 -7.19 -3.83
C CYS A 7 -27.14 -6.27 -3.81
N LEU A 8 -26.21 -6.56 -2.88
CA LEU A 8 -24.85 -6.03 -2.92
C LEU A 8 -24.05 -6.84 -3.94
N SER A 9 -24.37 -6.68 -5.22
CA SER A 9 -23.53 -7.16 -6.31
C SER A 9 -22.42 -6.13 -6.54
N VAL A 10 -21.43 -6.11 -5.65
CA VAL A 10 -20.13 -5.53 -6.02
C VAL A 10 -19.47 -6.55 -6.95
N LEU A 11 -19.69 -6.34 -8.24
CA LEU A 11 -18.81 -6.83 -9.29
C LEU A 11 -17.41 -6.34 -8.94
N THR A 12 -16.61 -7.21 -8.31
CA THR A 12 -15.18 -6.99 -8.22
C THR A 12 -14.66 -7.11 -9.63
N ILE A 13 -14.45 -5.95 -10.24
CA ILE A 13 -13.64 -5.82 -11.43
C ILE A 13 -12.27 -6.33 -10.98
N ILE A 14 -11.97 -7.59 -11.26
CA ILE A 14 -10.62 -8.14 -11.22
C ILE A 14 -9.89 -7.50 -12.41
N SER A 15 -9.73 -6.18 -12.33
CA SER A 15 -8.91 -5.43 -13.26
C SER A 15 -7.49 -5.93 -13.05
N CYS A 16 -6.74 -6.06 -14.14
CA CYS A 16 -5.28 -6.08 -14.15
C CYS A 16 -4.69 -4.77 -13.60
N SER A 17 -5.23 -4.28 -12.48
CA SER A 17 -4.83 -3.06 -11.81
C SER A 17 -3.53 -3.35 -11.09
N ASN A 18 -2.49 -2.61 -11.48
CA ASN A 18 -1.21 -2.62 -10.78
C ASN A 18 -1.45 -2.54 -9.26
N PRO A 19 -1.02 -3.52 -8.46
CA PRO A 19 -1.25 -3.53 -7.02
C PRO A 19 -0.61 -2.31 -6.31
N MET A 20 0.35 -1.61 -6.94
CA MET A 20 0.86 -0.32 -6.45
C MET A 20 -0.22 0.78 -6.39
N ASN A 21 -1.28 0.67 -7.18
CA ASN A 21 -2.39 1.63 -7.20
C ASN A 21 -3.46 1.31 -6.15
N ARG A 22 -3.37 0.16 -5.47
CA ARG A 22 -4.27 -0.15 -4.35
C ARG A 22 -3.98 0.81 -3.21
N LYS A 23 -5.04 1.24 -2.54
CA LYS A 23 -4.92 2.00 -1.31
C LYS A 23 -4.46 1.04 -0.21
N TYR A 24 -3.45 1.46 0.53
CA TYR A 24 -3.03 0.80 1.75
C TYR A 24 -4.21 0.73 2.71
N SER A 25 -4.37 -0.45 3.31
CA SER A 25 -5.11 -0.66 4.54
C SER A 25 -4.42 -1.71 5.39
N ASP A 26 -4.46 -1.56 6.72
CA ASP A 26 -3.93 -2.59 7.63
C ASP A 26 -4.60 -3.96 7.41
N ALA A 27 -5.88 -3.98 7.03
CA ALA A 27 -6.64 -5.20 6.82
C ALA A 27 -6.19 -6.00 5.59
N THR A 28 -5.75 -5.32 4.53
CA THR A 28 -5.35 -5.95 3.25
C THR A 28 -3.84 -5.96 3.04
N MET A 29 -3.07 -5.33 3.94
CA MET A 29 -1.63 -5.09 3.78
C MET A 29 -0.85 -6.34 3.38
N GLU A 30 -1.06 -7.47 4.06
CA GLU A 30 -0.31 -8.70 3.78
C GLU A 30 -0.60 -9.22 2.36
N GLN A 31 -1.88 -9.21 1.95
CA GLN A 31 -2.29 -9.67 0.63
C GLN A 31 -1.77 -8.75 -0.47
N ASP A 32 -1.83 -7.44 -0.24
CA ASP A 32 -1.37 -6.44 -1.19
C ASP A 32 0.16 -6.48 -1.35
N LEU A 33 0.92 -6.61 -0.27
CA LEU A 33 2.38 -6.76 -0.35
C LEU A 33 2.78 -8.05 -1.04
N LYS A 34 2.05 -9.17 -0.83
CA LYS A 34 2.27 -10.41 -1.59
C LYS A 34 1.98 -10.21 -3.08
N ALA A 35 0.93 -9.48 -3.44
CA ALA A 35 0.62 -9.17 -4.83
C ALA A 35 1.69 -8.28 -5.46
N ILE A 36 2.13 -7.22 -4.76
CA ILE A 36 3.22 -6.34 -5.20
C ILE A 36 4.50 -7.14 -5.42
N GLY A 37 4.92 -7.97 -4.47
CA GLY A 37 6.14 -8.77 -4.60
C GLY A 37 6.11 -9.81 -5.73
N LYS A 38 4.92 -10.25 -6.16
CA LYS A 38 4.75 -11.20 -7.27
C LYS A 38 4.62 -10.51 -8.63
N GLU A 39 3.90 -9.40 -8.68
CA GLU A 39 3.44 -8.77 -9.93
C GLU A 39 4.26 -7.53 -10.31
N GLN A 40 4.96 -6.93 -9.35
CA GLN A 40 5.72 -5.70 -9.56
C GLN A 40 7.21 -5.96 -9.47
N LYS A 41 7.93 -5.45 -10.46
CA LYS A 41 9.40 -5.51 -10.50
C LYS A 41 10.01 -4.36 -9.71
N LEU A 42 9.67 -4.25 -8.41
CA LEU A 42 10.40 -3.35 -7.53
C LEU A 42 11.84 -3.84 -7.39
N SER A 43 12.80 -2.93 -7.38
CA SER A 43 14.16 -3.28 -6.97
C SER A 43 14.18 -3.70 -5.49
N ASP A 44 15.15 -4.52 -5.11
CA ASP A 44 15.35 -4.92 -3.70
C ASP A 44 15.43 -3.72 -2.75
N ASP A 45 16.08 -2.64 -3.20
CA ASP A 45 16.21 -1.40 -2.45
C ASP A 45 14.88 -0.68 -2.27
N GLU A 46 14.04 -0.62 -3.32
CA GLU A 46 12.70 -0.04 -3.23
C GLU A 46 11.79 -0.87 -2.34
N ALA A 47 11.85 -2.21 -2.45
CA ALA A 47 11.07 -3.11 -1.61
C ALA A 47 11.44 -2.95 -0.12
N LYS A 48 12.75 -2.92 0.20
CA LYS A 48 13.24 -2.68 1.57
C LYS A 48 12.85 -1.29 2.07
N LEU A 49 12.99 -0.27 1.23
CA LEU A 49 12.65 1.11 1.59
C LEU A 49 11.16 1.25 1.91
N MET A 50 10.29 0.68 1.07
CA MET A 50 8.84 0.69 1.29
C MET A 50 8.49 -0.04 2.58
N ALA A 51 9.05 -1.23 2.82
CA ALA A 51 8.81 -2.00 4.04
C ALA A 51 9.25 -1.23 5.31
N ALA A 52 10.44 -0.64 5.29
CA ALA A 52 10.94 0.17 6.40
C ALA A 52 10.05 1.38 6.67
N TYR A 53 9.56 2.06 5.62
CA TYR A 53 8.69 3.21 5.76
C TYR A 53 7.29 2.85 6.27
N LEU A 54 6.74 1.71 5.89
CA LEU A 54 5.49 1.19 6.46
C LEU A 54 5.63 0.92 7.96
N ILE A 55 6.71 0.26 8.39
CA ILE A 55 7.00 0.03 9.82
C ILE A 55 7.17 1.36 10.56
N LEU A 56 7.94 2.29 10.00
CA LEU A 56 8.12 3.63 10.57
C LEU A 56 6.79 4.35 10.72
N GLY A 57 5.91 4.27 9.72
CA GLY A 57 4.59 4.87 9.77
C GLY A 57 3.72 4.28 10.87
N LYS A 58 3.80 2.97 11.13
CA LYS A 58 3.12 2.33 12.27
C LYS A 58 3.64 2.83 13.62
N ILE A 59 4.96 2.94 13.77
CA ILE A 59 5.60 3.40 15.01
C ILE A 59 5.33 4.89 15.27
N GLN A 60 5.37 5.72 14.23
CA GLN A 60 5.19 7.17 14.32
C GLN A 60 3.73 7.61 14.12
N HIS A 61 2.78 6.68 14.02
CA HIS A 61 1.38 6.96 13.73
C HIS A 61 1.18 7.89 12.49
N LYS A 62 2.00 7.71 11.44
CA LYS A 62 1.85 8.47 10.20
C LYS A 62 0.53 8.05 9.50
N PRO A 63 -0.19 8.99 8.88
CA PRO A 63 -1.40 8.68 8.13
C PRO A 63 -1.04 8.00 6.80
N LEU A 64 -0.85 6.69 6.84
CA LEU A 64 -0.64 5.83 5.68
C LEU A 64 -1.97 5.38 5.06
N GLU A 65 -3.03 5.35 5.87
CA GLU A 65 -4.35 4.90 5.44
C GLU A 65 -4.91 5.71 4.27
N GLY A 66 -5.44 4.99 3.28
CA GLY A 66 -6.00 5.58 2.08
C GLY A 66 -4.99 6.07 1.03
N LYS A 67 -3.68 6.11 1.34
CA LYS A 67 -2.62 6.34 0.34
C LYS A 67 -2.41 5.11 -0.51
N THR A 68 -2.03 5.27 -1.77
CA THR A 68 -1.63 4.11 -2.57
C THR A 68 -0.24 3.64 -2.22
N TYR A 69 0.08 2.37 -2.47
CA TYR A 69 1.44 1.86 -2.30
C TYR A 69 2.47 2.63 -3.13
N ALA A 70 2.08 3.14 -4.31
CA ALA A 70 2.93 4.03 -5.12
C ALA A 70 3.26 5.33 -4.36
N GLN A 71 2.27 5.97 -3.76
CA GLN A 71 2.46 7.18 -2.95
C GLN A 71 3.32 6.89 -1.72
N ILE A 72 3.11 5.75 -1.07
CA ILE A 72 3.91 5.33 0.09
C ILE A 72 5.38 5.14 -0.29
N LEU A 73 5.66 4.50 -1.43
CA LEU A 73 7.03 4.35 -1.93
C LEU A 73 7.66 5.71 -2.29
N GLU A 74 6.89 6.62 -2.89
CA GLU A 74 7.34 7.98 -3.17
C GLU A 74 7.69 8.75 -1.89
N ASP A 75 6.82 8.70 -0.89
CA ASP A 75 7.05 9.30 0.43
C ASP A 75 8.28 8.70 1.13
N ALA A 76 8.48 7.39 0.99
CA ALA A 76 9.66 6.70 1.50
C ALA A 76 10.95 7.18 0.82
N LYS A 77 10.92 7.38 -0.51
CA LYS A 77 12.04 7.95 -1.27
C LYS A 77 12.34 9.38 -0.81
N LYS A 78 11.32 10.24 -0.71
CA LYS A 78 11.47 11.63 -0.20
C LYS A 78 12.08 11.66 1.19
N TYR A 79 11.54 10.85 2.10
CA TYR A 79 12.06 10.74 3.47
C TYR A 79 13.52 10.31 3.49
N ARG A 80 13.94 9.33 2.66
CA ARG A 80 15.33 8.92 2.58
C ARG A 80 16.25 10.06 2.14
N GLU A 81 15.85 10.83 1.12
CA GLU A 81 16.66 11.96 0.66
C GLU A 81 16.72 13.09 1.72
N GLU A 82 15.63 13.36 2.43
CA GLU A 82 15.62 14.27 3.58
C GLU A 82 16.57 13.81 4.70
N GLN A 83 16.60 12.52 5.01
CA GLN A 83 17.50 11.96 6.01
C GLN A 83 18.96 12.05 5.59
N LYS A 84 19.28 11.84 4.32
CA LYS A 84 20.64 12.04 3.79
C LYS A 84 21.08 13.50 3.84
N ALA A 85 20.17 14.45 3.61
CA ALA A 85 20.49 15.88 3.66
C ALA A 85 20.73 16.41 5.08
N LYS A 86 20.23 15.71 6.10
CA LYS A 86 20.37 16.06 7.52
C LYS A 86 21.59 15.43 8.20
N ASN A 87 22.32 14.56 7.51
CA ASN A 87 23.38 13.72 8.04
C ASN A 87 24.71 14.00 7.35
#